data_AF-A0A382PTN2-F1
#
_entry.id   AF-A0A382PTN2-F1
#
_cell.length_a   1.000
_cell.length_b   1.000
_cell.length_c   1.000
_cell.angle_alpha   90.00
_cell.angle_beta   90.00
_cell.angle_gamma   90.00
#
_symmetry.space_group_name_H-M   'P 1'
#
loop_
_entity.id
_entity.type
_entity.pdbx_description
1 polymer ?
#
loop_
_entity_poly.entity_id
_entity_poly.type
_entity_poly.pdbx_seq_one_letter_code
_entity_poly.pdbx_strand_id
1 'polypeptide(L)'
;VSDPITTLESLYTAVVADVLDTLGHRRQTLSTEIRAMTPANRVCGRVFTAQAVAVDTIPEEPYKLEMAAIDSMQSGDVLVV
;
A
#
# COMPACT_ATOMS: atom_id res chain seq x y z
N VAL A 1 9.45 -13.77 -18.35
CA VAL A 1 9.96 -12.81 -17.35
C VAL A 1 9.22 -13.12 -16.06
N SER A 2 9.91 -13.29 -14.93
CA SER A 2 9.26 -13.60 -13.65
C SER A 2 8.32 -12.47 -13.22
N ASP A 3 7.19 -12.80 -12.62
CA ASP A 3 6.29 -11.81 -12.04
C ASP A 3 7.00 -11.11 -10.85
N PRO A 4 7.12 -9.77 -10.85
CA PRO A 4 7.83 -9.05 -9.79
C PRO A 4 7.15 -9.22 -8.42
N ILE A 5 5.81 -9.35 -8.37
CA ILE A 5 5.09 -9.52 -7.10
C ILE A 5 5.50 -10.83 -6.43
N THR A 6 5.47 -11.94 -7.19
CA THR A 6 5.91 -13.26 -6.71
C THR A 6 7.35 -13.23 -6.19
N THR A 7 8.24 -12.45 -6.82
CA THR A 7 9.63 -12.32 -6.39
C THR A 7 9.73 -11.52 -5.08
N LEU A 8 9.10 -10.34 -5.04
CA LEU A 8 9.12 -9.44 -3.88
C LEU A 8 8.47 -10.06 -2.65
N GLU A 9 7.42 -10.87 -2.84
CA GLU A 9 6.71 -11.55 -1.75
C GLU A 9 7.61 -12.55 -0.97
N SER A 10 8.68 -13.04 -1.60
CA SER A 10 9.65 -13.95 -0.98
C SER A 10 10.75 -13.24 -0.18
N LEU A 11 10.81 -11.91 -0.23
CA LEU A 11 11.90 -11.12 0.35
C LEU A 11 11.45 -10.37 1.60
N TYR A 12 12.39 -10.14 2.52
CA TYR A 12 12.17 -9.18 3.61
C TYR A 12 12.20 -7.75 3.06
N THR A 13 11.32 -6.88 3.57
CA THR A 13 11.24 -5.47 3.17
C THR A 13 12.59 -4.74 3.34
N ALA A 14 13.38 -5.11 4.35
CA ALA A 14 14.71 -4.55 4.58
C ALA A 14 15.68 -4.84 3.42
N VAL A 15 15.65 -6.04 2.85
CA VAL A 15 16.49 -6.42 1.70
C VAL A 15 16.10 -5.60 0.47
N VAL A 16 14.80 -5.40 0.24
CA VAL A 16 14.30 -4.57 -0.86
C VAL A 16 14.75 -3.11 -0.68
N ALA A 17 14.68 -2.58 0.56
CA ALA A 17 15.15 -1.24 0.88
C ALA A 17 16.66 -1.07 0.62
N ASP A 18 17.50 -2.01 1.05
CA ASP A 18 18.96 -1.97 0.82
C ASP A 18 19.33 -1.94 -0.68
N VAL A 19 18.59 -2.71 -1.50
CA VAL A 19 18.76 -2.70 -2.95
C VAL A 19 18.35 -1.35 -3.53
N LEU A 20 17.20 -0.81 -3.12
CA LEU A 20 16.74 0.51 -3.56
C LEU A 20 17.73 1.62 -3.17
N ASP A 21 18.31 1.56 -1.97
CA ASP A 21 19.34 2.49 -1.51
C ASP A 21 20.60 2.45 -2.38
N THR A 22 21.03 1.25 -2.78
CA THR A 22 22.17 1.04 -3.70
C THR A 22 21.89 1.62 -5.09
N LEU A 23 20.64 1.56 -5.54
CA LEU A 23 20.17 2.18 -6.78
C LEU A 23 19.94 3.69 -6.66
N GLY A 24 20.11 4.27 -5.48
CA GLY A 24 19.95 5.72 -5.22
C GLY A 24 18.55 6.14 -4.75
N HIS A 25 17.64 5.20 -4.52
CA HIS A 25 16.26 5.45 -4.10
C HIS A 25 16.09 5.38 -2.56
N ARG A 26 16.63 6.36 -1.85
CA ARG A 26 16.74 6.32 -0.37
C ARG A 26 15.49 6.63 0.47
N ARG A 27 14.37 6.94 -0.18
CA ARG A 27 13.14 7.40 0.50
C ARG A 27 11.95 6.58 0.05
N GLN A 28 12.07 5.25 0.15
CA GLN A 28 11.08 4.28 -0.36
C GLN A 28 10.47 3.42 0.76
N THR A 29 10.68 3.81 2.01
CA THR A 29 10.09 3.17 3.19
C THR A 29 9.01 4.06 3.78
N LEU A 30 7.95 3.44 4.32
CA LEU A 30 6.89 4.15 5.01
C LEU A 30 7.32 4.59 6.42
N SER A 31 6.56 5.50 7.01
CA SER A 31 6.79 5.96 8.39
C SER A 31 6.83 4.79 9.38
N THR A 32 7.72 4.89 10.38
CA THR A 32 7.81 3.93 11.49
C THR A 32 6.58 3.94 12.40
N GLU A 33 5.66 4.89 12.19
CA GLU A 33 4.38 4.97 12.89
C GLU A 33 3.37 3.95 12.35
N ILE A 34 3.56 3.43 11.14
CA ILE A 34 2.71 2.37 10.58
C ILE A 34 3.05 1.05 11.27
N ARG A 35 2.04 0.42 11.88
CA ARG A 35 2.18 -0.86 12.60
C ARG A 35 1.14 -1.87 12.13
N ALA A 36 1.52 -3.13 12.09
CA ALA A 36 0.59 -4.22 11.83
C ALA A 36 -0.39 -4.36 13.00
N MET A 37 -1.68 -4.27 12.71
CA MET A 37 -2.77 -4.44 13.70
C MET A 37 -3.33 -5.87 13.73
N THR A 38 -2.86 -6.73 12.83
CA THR A 38 -3.26 -8.14 12.75
C THR A 38 -2.02 -9.04 12.83
N PRO A 39 -2.18 -10.36 13.03
CA PRO A 39 -1.07 -11.31 12.96
C PRO A 39 -0.45 -11.45 11.56
N ALA A 40 -1.05 -10.85 10.52
CA ALA A 40 -0.48 -10.86 9.18
C ALA A 40 0.90 -10.18 9.22
N ASN A 41 1.93 -10.97 8.92
CA ASN A 41 3.33 -10.55 8.98
C ASN A 41 3.88 -10.12 7.61
N ARG A 42 3.07 -10.20 6.55
CA ARG A 42 3.45 -9.84 5.18
C ARG A 42 2.26 -9.27 4.42
N VAL A 43 2.51 -8.19 3.68
CA VAL A 43 1.60 -7.61 2.68
C VAL A 43 2.46 -7.26 1.46
N CYS A 44 2.09 -7.76 0.29
CA CYS A 44 2.80 -7.52 -0.97
C CYS A 44 1.79 -7.50 -2.12
N GLY A 45 1.88 -6.49 -2.98
CA GLY A 45 0.92 -6.31 -4.06
C GLY A 45 1.08 -4.98 -4.78
N ARG A 46 0.21 -4.72 -5.77
CA ARG A 46 0.18 -3.41 -6.45
C ARG A 46 -0.54 -2.41 -5.55
N VAL A 47 0.02 -1.20 -5.43
CA VAL A 47 -0.58 -0.17 -4.57
C VAL A 47 -1.83 0.40 -5.26
N PHE A 48 -2.95 0.36 -4.55
CA PHE A 48 -4.14 1.16 -4.83
C PHE A 48 -4.10 2.39 -3.91
N THR A 49 -3.95 3.59 -4.46
CA THR A 49 -3.80 4.82 -3.67
C THR A 49 -5.14 5.50 -3.43
N ALA A 50 -5.42 5.86 -2.19
CA ALA A 50 -6.50 6.77 -1.82
C ALA A 50 -5.92 7.98 -1.05
N GLN A 51 -6.69 9.05 -0.96
CA GLN A 51 -6.34 10.21 -0.16
C GLN A 51 -7.55 10.61 0.68
N ALA A 52 -7.37 10.64 1.99
CA ALA A 52 -8.36 11.18 2.91
C ALA A 52 -8.09 12.67 3.17
N VAL A 53 -9.15 13.47 3.15
CA VAL A 53 -9.09 14.89 3.49
C VAL A 53 -10.14 15.21 4.55
N ALA A 54 -9.81 16.11 5.47
CA ALA A 54 -10.79 16.61 6.43
C ALA A 54 -11.81 17.51 5.70
N VAL A 55 -13.08 17.34 6.04
CA VAL A 55 -14.19 18.15 5.51
C VAL A 55 -15.02 18.72 6.66
N ASP A 56 -15.52 19.94 6.48
CA ASP A 56 -16.27 20.66 7.52
C ASP A 56 -17.77 20.30 7.55
N THR A 57 -18.25 19.59 6.52
CA THR A 57 -19.64 19.17 6.39
C THR A 57 -19.72 17.75 5.86
N ILE A 58 -20.73 17.00 6.29
CA ILE A 58 -21.01 15.67 5.76
C ILE A 58 -21.44 15.80 4.29
N PRO A 59 -20.75 15.15 3.34
CA PRO A 59 -21.15 15.16 1.93
C PRO A 59 -22.52 14.51 1.74
N GLU A 60 -23.21 14.83 0.65
CA GLU A 60 -24.49 14.20 0.31
C GLU A 60 -24.36 12.67 0.13
N GLU A 61 -23.21 12.22 -0.39
CA GLU A 61 -22.91 10.81 -0.58
C GLU A 61 -21.58 10.44 0.13
N PRO A 62 -21.56 10.28 1.47
CA PRO A 62 -20.33 10.17 2.26
C PRO A 62 -19.41 8.99 1.92
N TYR A 63 -19.95 7.90 1.37
CA TYR A 63 -19.23 6.65 1.14
C TYR A 63 -19.01 6.34 -0.34
N LYS A 64 -19.38 7.26 -1.23
CA LYS A 64 -19.39 6.99 -2.67
C LYS A 64 -18.01 6.61 -3.19
N LEU A 65 -16.98 7.30 -2.73
CA LEU A 65 -15.61 7.09 -3.21
C LEU A 65 -15.01 5.81 -2.62
N GLU A 66 -15.27 5.54 -1.34
CA GLU A 66 -14.82 4.33 -0.64
C GLU A 66 -15.45 3.09 -1.24
N MET A 67 -16.76 3.12 -1.54
CA MET A 67 -17.46 2.03 -2.22
C MET A 67 -16.91 1.82 -3.63
N ALA A 68 -16.75 2.89 -4.41
CA ALA A 68 -16.17 2.79 -5.75
C ALA A 68 -14.74 2.25 -5.73
N ALA A 69 -13.94 2.61 -4.72
CA ALA A 69 -12.59 2.07 -4.53
C ALA A 69 -12.65 0.56 -4.30
N ILE A 70 -13.46 0.10 -3.34
CA ILE A 70 -13.63 -1.33 -3.03
C ILE A 70 -14.08 -2.11 -4.28
N ASP A 71 -15.05 -1.58 -5.02
CA ASP A 71 -15.59 -2.25 -6.22
C ASP A 71 -14.55 -2.32 -7.36
N SER A 72 -13.61 -1.37 -7.42
CA SER A 72 -12.58 -1.30 -8.46
C SER A 72 -11.32 -2.12 -8.16
N MET A 73 -11.05 -2.39 -6.88
CA MET A 73 -9.86 -3.09 -6.45
C MET A 73 -9.85 -4.55 -6.93
N GLN A 74 -8.67 -5.03 -7.29
CA GLN A 74 -8.45 -6.40 -7.73
C GLN A 74 -7.81 -7.23 -6.61
N SER A 75 -7.93 -8.55 -6.73
CA SER A 75 -7.23 -9.46 -5.82
C SER A 75 -5.72 -9.23 -5.92
N GLY A 76 -5.08 -9.02 -4.77
CA GLY A 76 -3.65 -8.70 -4.68
C GLY A 76 -3.33 -7.20 -4.69
N ASP A 77 -4.31 -6.31 -4.78
CA ASP A 77 -4.08 -4.88 -4.54
C ASP A 77 -3.87 -4.57 -3.05
N VAL A 78 -3.04 -3.57 -2.77
CA VAL A 78 -2.73 -3.06 -1.42
C VAL A 78 -3.23 -1.62 -1.35
N LEU A 79 -4.31 -1.41 -0.60
CA LEU A 79 -4.84 -0.07 -0.35
C LEU A 79 -3.89 0.71 0.56
N VAL A 80 -3.46 1.89 0.11
CA VAL A 80 -2.71 2.87 0.90
C VAL A 80 -3.50 4.17 0.89
N VAL A 81 -3.82 4.68 2.08
CA VAL A 81 -4.64 5.88 2.31
C VAL A 81 -3.80 6.97 2.96
#